data_AF-A0A5C3QFE6-F1
#
_entry.id   AF-A0A5C3QFE6-F1
#
_cell.length_a   1.000
_cell.length_b   1.000
_cell.length_c   1.000
_cell.angle_alpha   90.00
_cell.angle_beta   90.00
_cell.angle_gamma   90.00
#
_symmetry.space_group_name_H-M   'P 1'
#
loop_
_entity.id
_entity.type
_entity.pdbx_description
1 polymer ?
#
loop_
_entity_poly.entity_id
_entity_poly.type
_entity_poly.pdbx_seq_one_letter_code
_entity_poly.pdbx_strand_id
1 'polypeptide(L)'
;TIRSCPKWYSWERRDTIAVLLDQQLSGMGGMEVARALLFFSFTQDDVKYSCTLVHWFQPTHDGPDSLTGMWTFKPQYTGNRKALQVINLDCIARAVQLIPCYDNDTVSLNLDFSQTLDHYRKFYVNKYADHHSHEYFV
;
A
#
# COMPACT_ATOMS: atom_id res chain seq x y z
N THR A 1 10.13 8.27 6.50
CA THR A 1 10.97 7.46 5.57
C THR A 1 10.28 6.15 5.25
N ILE A 2 10.10 5.86 3.97
CA ILE A 2 9.53 4.60 3.45
C ILE A 2 10.67 3.58 3.28
N ARG A 3 10.41 2.30 3.58
CA ARG A 3 11.41 1.22 3.57
C ARG A 3 10.96 0.00 2.78
N SER A 4 11.93 -0.63 2.13
CA SER A 4 11.79 -1.95 1.53
C SER A 4 13.05 -2.75 1.84
N CYS A 5 13.02 -3.49 2.94
CA CYS A 5 14.17 -4.22 3.49
C CYS A 5 13.84 -5.72 3.52
N PRO A 6 14.54 -6.57 2.74
CA PRO A 6 14.32 -8.01 2.74
C PRO A 6 14.72 -8.67 4.07
N LYS A 7 15.56 -8.01 4.88
CA LYS A 7 16.03 -8.50 6.17
C LYS A 7 16.10 -7.36 7.19
N TRP A 8 14.96 -7.09 7.81
CA TRP A 8 14.79 -6.20 8.94
C TRP A 8 14.71 -7.03 10.22
N TYR A 9 15.83 -7.11 10.94
CA TYR A 9 16.06 -8.13 11.97
C TYR A 9 15.92 -9.55 11.39
N SER A 10 14.92 -10.31 11.84
CA SER A 10 14.66 -11.69 11.40
C SER A 10 13.59 -11.80 10.32
N TRP A 11 12.99 -10.69 9.88
CA TRP A 11 11.84 -10.69 8.96
C TRP A 11 12.04 -9.69 7.82
N GLU A 12 11.20 -9.76 6.79
CA GLU A 12 11.14 -8.68 5.81
C GLU A 12 10.28 -7.51 6.31
N ARG A 13 10.60 -6.32 5.82
CA ARG A 13 9.80 -5.11 6.00
C ARG A 13 9.60 -4.43 4.66
N ARG A 14 8.36 -4.42 4.19
CA ARG A 14 7.95 -3.80 2.93
C ARG A 14 6.83 -2.83 3.23
N ASP A 15 7.15 -1.55 3.31
CA ASP A 15 6.19 -0.52 3.69
C ASP A 15 5.12 -0.36 2.60
N THR A 16 3.91 -0.02 3.02
CA THR A 16 2.79 0.33 2.14
C THR A 16 2.76 1.83 1.86
N ILE A 17 2.34 2.19 0.66
CA ILE A 17 2.39 3.56 0.14
C ILE A 17 1.08 3.92 -0.56
N ALA A 18 0.74 5.21 -0.53
CA ALA A 18 -0.23 5.83 -1.42
C ALA A 18 0.52 6.36 -2.64
N VAL A 19 0.00 6.04 -3.82
CA VAL A 19 0.54 6.46 -5.11
C VAL A 19 -0.47 7.39 -5.77
N LEU A 20 0.00 8.57 -6.15
CA LEU A 20 -0.79 9.60 -6.81
C LEU A 20 -0.91 9.27 -8.30
N LEU A 21 -2.14 9.08 -8.76
CA LEU A 21 -2.48 8.80 -10.15
C LEU A 21 -3.10 10.00 -10.85
N ASP A 22 -3.91 10.78 -10.13
CA ASP A 22 -4.52 12.01 -10.63
C ASP A 22 -4.48 13.11 -9.57
N GLN A 23 -3.77 14.19 -9.86
CA GLN A 23 -3.64 15.36 -8.99
C GLN A 23 -4.91 16.22 -8.93
N GLN A 24 -5.84 16.05 -9.87
CA GLN A 24 -7.08 16.83 -9.93
C GLN A 24 -8.17 16.27 -9.01
N LEU A 25 -8.01 15.03 -8.56
CA LEU A 25 -8.96 14.35 -7.68
C LEU A 25 -8.51 14.47 -6.22
N SER A 26 -9.45 14.76 -5.33
CA SER A 26 -9.18 14.89 -3.90
C SER A 26 -9.14 13.53 -3.19
N GLY A 27 -8.34 13.45 -2.13
CA GLY A 27 -8.27 12.28 -1.26
C GLY A 27 -7.97 11.00 -2.04
N MET A 28 -8.60 9.90 -1.62
CA MET A 28 -8.42 8.60 -2.27
C MET A 28 -8.99 8.52 -3.69
N GLY A 29 -9.71 9.54 -4.18
CA GLY A 29 -10.20 9.56 -5.56
C GLY A 29 -9.06 9.64 -6.59
N GLY A 30 -7.94 10.28 -6.24
CA GLY A 30 -6.76 10.43 -7.09
C GLY A 30 -5.61 9.48 -6.79
N MET A 31 -5.82 8.52 -5.89
CA MET A 31 -4.75 7.69 -5.33
C MET A 31 -5.07 6.21 -5.30
N GLU A 32 -4.03 5.40 -5.48
CA GLU A 32 -4.06 3.97 -5.22
C GLU A 32 -3.10 3.58 -4.09
N VAL A 33 -3.29 2.37 -3.57
CA VAL A 33 -2.45 1.82 -2.50
C VAL A 33 -1.56 0.72 -3.06
N ALA A 34 -0.30 0.72 -2.66
CA ALA A 34 0.65 -0.31 -3.06
C ALA A 34 1.59 -0.73 -1.93
N ARG A 35 2.20 -1.90 -2.03
CA ARG A 35 3.31 -2.35 -1.17
C ARG A 35 4.62 -2.20 -1.91
N ALA A 36 5.58 -1.46 -1.35
CA ALA A 36 6.88 -1.23 -1.97
C ALA A 36 7.81 -2.45 -1.78
N LEU A 37 8.11 -3.15 -2.87
CA LEU A 37 8.87 -4.41 -2.87
C LEU A 37 10.37 -4.23 -3.14
N LEU A 38 10.77 -3.18 -3.85
CA LEU A 38 12.17 -2.92 -4.17
C LEU A 38 12.35 -1.46 -4.59
N PHE A 39 13.33 -0.76 -4.01
CA PHE A 39 13.80 0.53 -4.51
C PHE A 39 15.05 0.32 -5.37
N PHE A 40 15.09 0.92 -6.55
CA PHE A 40 16.23 0.83 -7.46
C PHE A 40 16.32 2.08 -8.36
N SER A 41 17.44 2.22 -9.06
CA SER A 41 17.61 3.26 -10.08
C SER A 41 18.36 2.70 -11.28
N PHE A 42 18.07 3.21 -12.46
CA PHE A 42 18.80 2.91 -13.69
C PHE A 42 18.99 4.18 -14.51
N THR A 43 19.94 4.15 -15.45
CA THR A 43 20.21 5.27 -16.36
C THR A 43 19.85 4.87 -17.77
N GLN A 44 19.12 5.72 -18.48
CA GLN A 44 18.81 5.58 -19.89
C GLN A 44 18.93 6.97 -20.53
N ASP A 45 19.66 7.08 -21.64
CA ASP A 45 19.88 8.34 -22.37
C ASP A 45 20.39 9.49 -21.46
N ASP A 46 21.39 9.18 -20.61
CA ASP A 46 21.96 10.07 -19.60
C ASP A 46 20.98 10.60 -18.53
N VAL A 47 19.75 10.08 -18.49
CA VAL A 47 18.75 10.37 -17.48
C VAL A 47 18.71 9.26 -16.44
N LYS A 48 18.89 9.61 -15.16
CA LYS A 48 18.76 8.68 -14.04
C LYS A 48 17.31 8.61 -13.57
N TYR A 49 16.71 7.43 -13.68
CA TYR A 49 15.37 7.13 -13.19
C TYR A 49 15.46 6.50 -11.80
N SER A 50 14.74 7.05 -10.84
CA SER A 50 14.56 6.43 -9.51
C SER A 50 13.19 5.77 -9.46
N CYS A 51 13.16 4.49 -9.12
CA CYS A 51 11.97 3.67 -9.25
C CYS A 51 11.72 2.79 -8.04
N THR A 52 10.47 2.34 -7.91
CA THR A 52 10.11 1.25 -7.02
C THR A 52 9.30 0.18 -7.75
N LEU A 53 9.59 -1.09 -7.47
CA LEU A 53 8.69 -2.19 -7.80
C LEU A 53 7.61 -2.26 -6.73
N VAL A 54 6.35 -2.30 -7.12
CA VAL A 54 5.22 -2.34 -6.20
C VAL A 54 4.30 -3.52 -6.47
N HIS A 55 3.59 -3.96 -5.43
CA HIS A 55 2.40 -4.80 -5.56
C HIS A 55 1.17 -3.97 -5.23
N TRP A 56 0.25 -3.87 -6.18
CA TRP A 56 -0.96 -3.06 -6.06
C TRP A 56 -2.02 -3.66 -5.15
N PHE A 57 -2.80 -2.77 -4.56
CA PHE A 57 -4.06 -3.05 -3.90
C PHE A 57 -5.16 -2.32 -4.66
N GLN A 58 -6.33 -2.94 -4.75
CA GLN A 58 -7.50 -2.35 -5.39
C GLN A 58 -8.59 -2.07 -4.36
N PRO A 59 -9.36 -0.98 -4.50
CA PRO A 59 -10.47 -0.70 -3.61
C PRO A 59 -11.49 -1.84 -3.67
N THR A 60 -12.12 -2.15 -2.54
CA THR A 60 -13.19 -3.16 -2.51
C THR A 60 -14.57 -2.58 -2.82
N HIS A 61 -14.74 -1.27 -2.71
CA HIS A 61 -15.96 -0.50 -2.97
C HIS A 61 -15.62 0.86 -3.56
N ASP A 62 -16.61 1.53 -4.17
CA ASP A 62 -16.44 2.87 -4.79
C ASP A 62 -16.38 4.03 -3.78
N GLY A 63 -16.32 3.72 -2.48
CA GLY A 63 -16.32 4.71 -1.41
C GLY A 63 -15.82 4.15 -0.07
N PRO A 64 -15.69 5.02 0.94
CA PRO A 64 -15.32 4.60 2.29
C PRO A 64 -16.41 3.73 2.92
N ASP A 65 -15.99 2.83 3.80
CA ASP A 65 -16.86 2.02 4.64
C ASP A 65 -17.78 2.91 5.49
N SER A 66 -19.08 2.62 5.51
CA SER A 66 -20.09 3.50 6.12
C SER A 66 -20.01 3.56 7.65
N LEU A 67 -19.46 2.53 8.29
CA LEU A 67 -19.34 2.45 9.74
C LEU A 67 -18.08 3.17 10.24
N THR A 68 -16.96 2.97 9.56
CA THR A 68 -15.64 3.47 9.98
C THR A 68 -15.23 4.75 9.26
N GLY A 69 -15.83 5.05 8.12
CA GLY A 69 -15.42 6.13 7.21
C GLY A 69 -14.04 5.92 6.59
N MET A 70 -13.49 4.69 6.63
CA MET A 70 -12.19 4.35 6.05
C MET A 70 -12.34 3.62 4.72
N TRP A 71 -11.41 3.86 3.80
CA TRP A 71 -11.36 3.08 2.56
C TRP A 71 -10.87 1.66 2.82
N THR A 72 -11.43 0.71 2.08
CA THR A 72 -11.09 -0.70 2.16
C THR A 72 -10.44 -1.17 0.85
N PHE A 73 -9.36 -1.92 0.99
CA PHE A 73 -8.50 -2.36 -0.12
C PHE A 73 -8.18 -3.85 0.00
N LYS A 74 -8.06 -4.53 -1.13
CA LYS A 74 -7.60 -5.93 -1.22
C LYS A 74 -6.36 -6.03 -2.10
N PRO A 75 -5.42 -6.96 -1.83
CA PRO A 75 -4.29 -7.18 -2.72
C PRO A 75 -4.78 -7.53 -4.13
N GLN A 76 -4.20 -6.90 -5.15
CA GLN A 76 -4.60 -7.10 -6.53
C GLN A 76 -3.81 -8.25 -7.18
N TYR A 77 -4.51 -9.04 -7.98
CA TYR A 77 -3.95 -10.17 -8.72
C TYR A 77 -4.40 -10.13 -10.17
N THR A 78 -3.49 -10.48 -11.09
CA THR A 78 -3.78 -10.75 -12.50
C THR A 78 -3.76 -12.27 -12.69
N GLY A 79 -4.94 -12.89 -12.67
CA GLY A 79 -5.05 -14.35 -12.53
C GLY A 79 -4.48 -14.80 -11.18
N ASN A 80 -3.50 -15.71 -11.18
CA ASN A 80 -2.86 -16.21 -9.96
C ASN A 80 -1.57 -15.46 -9.58
N ARG A 81 -1.24 -14.35 -10.27
CA ARG A 81 0.00 -13.59 -10.04
C ARG A 81 -0.30 -12.25 -9.39
N LYS A 82 0.55 -11.81 -8.47
CA LYS A 82 0.49 -10.46 -7.87
C LYS A 82 0.54 -9.42 -9.00
N ALA A 83 -0.31 -8.40 -8.93
CA ALA A 83 -0.26 -7.27 -9.86
C ALA A 83 0.96 -6.40 -9.54
N LEU A 84 2.06 -6.63 -10.25
CA LEU A 84 3.33 -5.95 -10.04
C LEU A 84 3.56 -4.87 -11.10
N GLN A 85 4.10 -3.73 -10.69
CA GLN A 85 4.47 -2.64 -11.61
C GLN A 85 5.71 -1.89 -11.10
N VAL A 86 6.50 -1.35 -12.03
CA VAL A 86 7.54 -0.37 -11.74
C VAL A 86 6.94 1.02 -11.88
N ILE A 87 7.06 1.84 -10.85
CA ILE A 87 6.63 3.24 -10.85
C ILE A 87 7.81 4.17 -10.52
N ASN A 88 7.71 5.43 -10.96
CA ASN A 88 8.63 6.49 -10.53
C ASN A 88 8.37 6.81 -9.04
N LEU A 89 9.43 7.06 -8.28
CA LEU A 89 9.33 7.51 -6.89
C LEU A 89 8.56 8.82 -6.74
N ASP A 90 8.55 9.68 -7.75
CA ASP A 90 7.84 10.97 -7.72
C ASP A 90 6.32 10.81 -7.62
N CYS A 91 5.79 9.63 -7.97
CA CYS A 91 4.36 9.32 -7.83
C CYS A 91 4.00 8.92 -6.38
N ILE A 92 4.98 8.66 -5.52
CA ILE A 92 4.71 8.23 -4.15
C ILE A 92 4.32 9.44 -3.32
N ALA A 93 3.04 9.53 -2.98
CA ALA A 93 2.53 10.59 -2.13
C ALA A 93 3.04 10.44 -0.69
N ARG A 94 2.91 9.23 -0.12
CA ARG A 94 3.25 8.96 1.28
C ARG A 94 3.22 7.48 1.65
N ALA A 95 3.72 7.17 2.85
CA ALA A 95 3.45 5.90 3.51
C ALA A 95 1.97 5.83 3.97
N VAL A 96 1.39 4.63 3.94
CA VAL A 96 0.08 4.32 4.50
C VAL A 96 0.19 3.18 5.48
N GLN A 97 -0.64 3.19 6.51
CA GLN A 97 -0.82 2.05 7.41
C GLN A 97 -2.06 1.27 6.99
N LEU A 98 -1.88 -0.02 6.70
CA LEU A 98 -2.96 -0.96 6.44
C LEU A 98 -3.30 -1.75 7.71
N ILE A 99 -4.59 -1.78 8.05
CA ILE A 99 -5.12 -2.57 9.18
C ILE A 99 -5.95 -3.71 8.61
N PRO A 100 -5.67 -4.98 8.94
CA PRO A 100 -6.50 -6.09 8.50
C PRO A 100 -7.98 -5.91 8.88
N CYS A 101 -8.87 -6.21 7.95
CA CYS A 101 -10.26 -6.43 8.27
C CYS A 101 -10.38 -7.87 8.79
N TYR A 102 -10.63 -8.02 10.09
CA TYR A 102 -10.72 -9.33 10.73
C TYR A 102 -12.04 -10.06 10.42
N ASP A 103 -13.06 -9.39 9.88
CA ASP A 103 -14.39 -9.95 9.59
C ASP A 103 -14.84 -10.91 10.72
N ASN A 104 -15.07 -12.20 10.42
CA ASN A 104 -15.35 -13.25 11.43
C ASN A 104 -14.16 -14.18 11.69
N ASP A 105 -12.98 -13.84 11.17
CA ASP A 105 -11.76 -14.66 11.28
C ASP A 105 -11.08 -14.44 12.64
N THR A 106 -10.71 -15.55 13.30
CA THR A 106 -9.84 -15.49 14.47
C THR A 106 -8.40 -15.24 14.05
N VAL A 107 -7.71 -14.31 14.72
CA VAL A 107 -6.27 -14.13 14.54
C VAL A 107 -5.54 -15.38 15.04
N SER A 108 -4.83 -16.06 14.14
CA SER A 108 -4.01 -17.21 14.51
C SER A 108 -2.89 -16.78 15.45
N LEU A 109 -2.68 -17.52 16.55
CA LEU A 109 -1.58 -17.29 17.49
C LEU A 109 -0.19 -17.49 16.85
N ASN A 110 -0.14 -18.20 15.72
CA ASN A 110 1.09 -18.46 14.97
C ASN A 110 1.31 -17.46 13.82
N LEU A 111 0.43 -16.47 13.65
CA LEU A 111 0.60 -15.45 12.62
C LEU A 111 1.66 -14.44 13.05
N ASP A 112 2.75 -14.38 12.28
CA ASP A 112 3.77 -13.37 12.48
C ASP A 112 3.35 -12.04 11.83
N PHE A 113 3.70 -10.91 12.45
CA PHE A 113 3.33 -9.59 11.94
C PHE A 113 3.82 -9.34 10.51
N SER A 114 4.95 -9.95 10.11
CA SER A 114 5.51 -9.84 8.76
C SER A 114 4.65 -10.51 7.68
N GLN A 115 3.81 -11.48 8.07
CA GLN A 115 2.93 -12.22 7.17
C GLN A 115 1.56 -11.54 6.99
N THR A 116 1.25 -10.51 7.79
CA THR A 116 -0.06 -9.84 7.82
C THR A 116 -0.56 -9.43 6.43
N LEU A 117 0.30 -8.81 5.61
CA LEU A 117 -0.07 -8.30 4.28
C LEU A 117 -0.28 -9.40 3.23
N ASP A 118 0.23 -10.62 3.48
CA ASP A 118 0.05 -11.78 2.61
C ASP A 118 -1.04 -12.73 3.11
N HIS A 119 -1.41 -12.65 4.40
CA HIS A 119 -2.40 -13.52 5.03
C HIS A 119 -3.85 -13.01 4.86
N TYR A 120 -4.08 -11.72 5.11
CA TYR A 120 -5.42 -11.14 5.07
C TYR A 120 -5.81 -10.71 3.66
N ARG A 121 -7.12 -10.79 3.38
CA ARG A 121 -7.68 -10.50 2.05
C ARG A 121 -8.12 -9.06 1.87
N LYS A 122 -8.33 -8.32 2.96
CA LYS A 122 -8.94 -7.00 2.98
C LYS A 122 -8.33 -6.17 4.11
N PHE A 123 -8.12 -4.90 3.85
CA PHE A 123 -7.46 -3.97 4.77
C PHE A 123 -8.16 -2.62 4.75
N TYR A 124 -8.23 -1.97 5.91
CA TYR A 124 -8.55 -0.55 6.03
C TYR A 124 -7.30 0.30 5.81
N VAL A 125 -7.44 1.41 5.10
CA VAL A 125 -6.43 2.49 5.11
C VAL A 125 -6.66 3.33 6.36
N ASN A 126 -5.70 3.30 7.28
CA ASN A 126 -5.83 4.02 8.54
C ASN A 126 -5.59 5.53 8.34
N LYS A 127 -6.66 6.28 8.11
CA LYS A 127 -6.60 7.76 8.06
C LYS A 127 -6.33 8.42 9.41
N TYR A 128 -6.35 7.65 10.51
CA TYR A 128 -6.10 8.14 11.87
C TYR A 128 -4.69 7.82 12.37
N ALA A 129 -3.83 7.23 11.53
CA ALA A 129 -2.46 6.87 11.90
C ALA A 129 -1.62 8.10 12.30
N ASP A 130 -1.87 9.24 11.66
CA ASP A 130 -1.25 10.52 11.95
C ASP A 130 -2.13 11.69 11.41
N HIS A 131 -1.86 12.91 11.88
CA HIS A 131 -2.60 14.12 11.47
C HIS A 131 -2.62 14.32 9.96
N HIS A 132 -1.48 14.15 9.31
CA HIS A 132 -1.40 14.31 7.86
C HIS A 132 -2.20 13.23 7.14
N SER A 133 -2.27 12.00 7.65
CA SER A 133 -3.05 10.90 7.04
C SER A 133 -4.52 11.27 6.97
N HIS A 134 -5.01 11.97 7.99
CA HIS A 134 -6.39 12.42 8.05
C HIS A 134 -6.67 13.47 6.97
N GLU A 135 -5.83 14.48 6.85
CA GLU A 135 -5.99 15.55 5.85
C GLU A 135 -5.84 15.04 4.41
N TYR A 136 -5.03 14.01 4.20
CA TYR A 136 -4.62 13.58 2.87
C TYR A 136 -5.55 12.54 2.24
N PHE A 137 -6.27 11.75 3.04
CA PHE A 137 -7.16 10.68 2.53
C PHE A 137 -8.65 11.05 2.56
N VAL A 138 -9.00 12.18 3.16
CA VAL A 138 -10.37 12.71 3.24
C VAL A 138 -10.74 13.45 1.96
#